data_AF-A0A1E4J069-F1
#
_entry.id   AF-A0A1E4J069-F1
#
_cell.length_a   1.000
_cell.length_b   1.000
_cell.length_c   1.000
_cell.angle_alpha   90.00
_cell.angle_beta   90.00
_cell.angle_gamma   90.00
#
_symmetry.space_group_name_H-M   'P 1'
#
loop_
_entity.id
_entity.type
_entity.pdbx_description
1 polymer ?
#
loop_
_entity_poly.entity_id
_entity_poly.type
_entity_poly.pdbx_seq_one_letter_code
_entity_poly.pdbx_strand_id
1 'polypeptide(L)'
;MTPTLPTGCVIALLGAESTGKTELARAIAQRLQDRGTPVTLVGEYLREWCEREGRTPRPAEQQAIADEQTRRIGVAAASGVVVADTTALMTAVYSEQLFADTSLYEGALAAQRRYAITLLTALDLPWVADEMRDGPHAQQPTDALVRAALVGAKLSFAVVHGSGGERLANAWNAINSIAGSEGRTRARGRLEAKPASWSWPCEKCSDPECEHKLFSDLISRRE
;
A
#
# COMPACT_ATOMS: atom_id res chain seq x y z
N MET A 1 -9.77 -19.34 -3.01
CA MET A 1 -8.70 -20.02 -2.26
C MET A 1 -8.20 -19.09 -1.14
N THR A 2 -7.57 -19.61 -0.10
CA THR A 2 -6.88 -18.82 0.95
C THR A 2 -5.39 -18.82 0.60
N PRO A 3 -4.72 -17.66 0.53
CA PRO A 3 -3.29 -17.61 0.25
C PRO A 3 -2.53 -18.23 1.43
N THR A 4 -1.46 -18.98 1.15
CA THR A 4 -0.55 -19.45 2.20
C THR A 4 0.41 -18.32 2.54
N LEU A 5 0.19 -17.67 3.69
CA LEU A 5 1.00 -16.55 4.18
C LEU A 5 1.73 -17.00 5.45
N PRO A 6 3.07 -17.12 5.45
CA PRO A 6 3.82 -17.51 6.63
C PRO A 6 3.87 -16.38 7.66
N THR A 7 4.18 -16.72 8.91
CA THR A 7 4.58 -15.74 9.93
C THR A 7 5.70 -14.85 9.42
N GLY A 8 5.63 -13.55 9.70
CA GLY A 8 6.54 -12.54 9.15
C GLY A 8 6.09 -11.94 7.82
N CYS A 9 5.03 -12.47 7.20
CA CYS A 9 4.48 -11.90 5.98
C CYS A 9 3.77 -10.56 6.27
N VAL A 10 4.17 -9.51 5.56
CA VAL A 10 3.55 -8.18 5.65
C VAL A 10 2.83 -7.87 4.34
N ILE A 11 1.55 -7.52 4.43
CA ILE A 11 0.73 -6.93 3.38
C ILE A 11 0.65 -5.43 3.64
N ALA A 12 1.39 -4.64 2.87
CA ALA A 12 1.44 -3.19 2.98
C ALA A 12 0.37 -2.54 2.11
N LEU A 13 -0.41 -1.63 2.69
CA LEU A 13 -1.35 -0.78 1.96
C LEU A 13 -0.79 0.65 1.88
N LEU A 14 -0.75 1.16 0.66
CA LEU A 14 -0.32 2.52 0.31
C LEU A 14 -1.42 3.23 -0.48
N GLY A 15 -1.34 4.55 -0.52
CA GLY A 15 -2.25 5.40 -1.30
C GLY A 15 -2.58 6.70 -0.59
N ALA A 16 -3.13 7.64 -1.36
CA ALA A 16 -3.48 8.96 -0.86
C ALA A 16 -4.52 8.93 0.26
N GLU A 17 -4.72 10.07 0.93
CA GLU A 17 -5.77 10.20 1.93
C GLU A 17 -7.17 9.95 1.34
N SER A 18 -8.07 9.41 2.16
CA SER A 18 -9.47 9.16 1.79
C SER A 18 -9.70 8.21 0.60
N THR A 19 -8.74 7.34 0.27
CA THR A 19 -8.89 6.29 -0.78
C THR A 19 -9.41 4.95 -0.25
N GLY A 20 -9.93 4.92 0.98
CA GLY A 20 -10.49 3.71 1.61
C GLY A 20 -9.45 2.66 2.04
N LYS A 21 -8.17 3.06 2.25
CA LYS A 21 -7.11 2.15 2.72
C LYS A 21 -7.46 1.47 4.03
N THR A 22 -7.94 2.23 5.01
CA THR A 22 -8.22 1.71 6.36
C THR A 22 -9.36 0.70 6.35
N GLU A 23 -10.42 0.99 5.59
CA GLU A 23 -11.53 0.07 5.37
C GLU A 23 -11.07 -1.21 4.68
N LEU A 24 -10.24 -1.09 3.64
CA LEU A 24 -9.68 -2.23 2.93
C LEU A 24 -8.75 -3.07 3.82
N ALA A 25 -7.90 -2.44 4.62
CA ALA A 25 -6.99 -3.11 5.55
C ALA A 25 -7.75 -3.90 6.60
N ARG A 26 -8.77 -3.28 7.22
CA ARG A 26 -9.69 -3.97 8.15
C ARG A 26 -10.37 -5.16 7.48
N ALA A 27 -10.88 -4.99 6.26
CA ALA A 27 -11.56 -6.05 5.54
C ALA A 27 -10.64 -7.23 5.16
N ILE A 28 -9.38 -6.96 4.78
CA ILE A 28 -8.38 -7.99 4.52
C ILE A 28 -8.03 -8.73 5.81
N ALA A 29 -7.78 -8.01 6.90
CA ALA A 29 -7.46 -8.59 8.20
C ALA A 29 -8.62 -9.48 8.70
N GLN A 30 -9.85 -8.99 8.66
CA GLN A 30 -11.03 -9.77 9.05
C GLN A 30 -11.14 -11.05 8.22
N ARG A 31 -11.00 -10.96 6.89
CA ARG A 31 -11.07 -12.13 6.00
C ARG A 31 -9.98 -13.17 6.27
N LEU A 32 -8.80 -12.74 6.70
CA LEU A 32 -7.71 -13.64 7.13
C LEU A 32 -8.04 -14.32 8.46
N GLN A 33 -8.58 -13.56 9.43
CA GLN A 33 -9.02 -14.10 10.73
C GLN A 33 -10.14 -15.12 10.56
N ASP A 34 -11.15 -14.83 9.75
CA ASP A 34 -12.27 -15.73 9.44
C ASP A 34 -11.79 -17.06 8.81
N ARG A 35 -10.60 -17.05 8.22
CA ARG A 35 -9.95 -18.20 7.58
C ARG A 35 -8.90 -18.86 8.47
N GLY A 36 -8.83 -18.50 9.75
CA GLY A 36 -7.94 -19.08 10.74
C GLY A 36 -6.47 -18.66 10.59
N THR A 37 -6.18 -17.57 9.89
CA THR A 37 -4.82 -17.04 9.78
C THR A 37 -4.57 -16.02 10.91
N PRO A 38 -3.60 -16.25 11.81
CA PRO A 38 -3.21 -15.26 12.80
C PRO A 38 -2.72 -13.99 12.11
N VAL A 39 -3.40 -12.87 12.35
CA VAL A 39 -3.10 -11.61 11.69
C VAL A 39 -3.25 -10.43 12.65
N THR A 40 -2.32 -9.49 12.54
CA THR A 40 -2.35 -8.21 13.24
C THR A 40 -2.52 -7.08 12.23
N LEU A 41 -3.50 -6.21 12.48
CA LEU A 41 -3.63 -4.95 11.76
C LEU A 41 -2.76 -3.89 12.45
N VAL A 42 -1.84 -3.28 11.71
CA VAL A 42 -1.04 -2.14 12.17
C VAL A 42 -1.58 -0.89 11.50
N GLY A 43 -2.07 0.05 12.30
CA GLY A 43 -2.62 1.34 11.85
C GLY A 43 -1.56 2.40 11.57
N GLU A 44 -2.03 3.60 11.23
CA GLU A 44 -1.23 4.73 10.80
C GLU A 44 -0.73 5.52 12.02
N TYR A 45 0.55 5.36 12.36
CA TYR A 45 1.14 6.05 13.51
C TYR A 45 1.18 7.58 13.34
N LEU A 46 1.37 8.08 12.11
CA LEU A 46 1.32 9.52 11.83
C LEU A 46 -0.01 10.13 12.29
N ARG A 47 -1.13 9.44 12.05
CA ARG A 47 -2.46 9.88 12.49
C ARG A 47 -2.58 9.90 14.01
N GLU A 48 -2.19 8.81 14.68
CA GLU A 48 -2.15 8.74 16.15
C GLU A 48 -1.28 9.85 16.75
N TRP A 49 -0.17 10.17 16.10
CA TRP A 49 0.72 11.24 16.49
C TRP A 49 0.04 12.61 16.36
N CYS A 50 -0.59 12.91 15.22
CA CYS A 50 -1.29 14.16 14.99
C CYS A 50 -2.46 14.35 15.98
N GLU A 51 -3.24 13.29 16.24
CA GLU A 51 -4.34 13.32 17.21
C GLU A 51 -3.86 13.61 18.62
N ARG A 52 -2.73 13.01 19.03
CA ARG A 52 -2.14 13.22 20.35
C ARG A 52 -1.56 14.62 20.52
N GLU A 53 -0.87 15.13 19.50
CA GLU A 53 -0.19 16.44 19.57
C GLU A 53 -1.10 17.62 19.18
N GLY A 54 -2.25 17.34 18.55
CA GLY A 54 -3.20 18.36 18.06
C GLY A 54 -2.65 19.23 16.92
N ARG A 55 -1.66 18.75 16.17
CA ARG A 55 -1.00 19.48 15.07
C ARG A 55 -0.31 18.56 14.08
N THR A 56 0.11 19.11 12.94
CA THR A 56 1.00 18.43 11.99
C THR A 56 2.45 18.34 12.54
N PRO A 57 3.20 17.27 12.19
CA PRO A 57 4.60 17.16 12.57
C PRO A 57 5.46 18.20 11.87
N ARG A 58 6.52 18.66 12.56
CA ARG A 58 7.59 19.47 12.00
C ARG A 58 8.55 18.57 11.22
N PRO A 59 9.37 19.12 10.30
CA PRO A 59 10.35 18.34 9.53
C PRO A 59 11.22 17.41 10.40
N ALA A 60 11.74 17.93 11.51
CA ALA A 60 12.61 17.16 12.43
C ALA A 60 11.90 16.01 13.17
N GLU A 61 10.57 15.95 13.14
CA GLU A 61 9.76 14.92 13.83
C GLU A 61 9.39 13.76 12.88
N GLN A 62 9.49 13.96 11.57
CA GLN A 62 9.06 13.00 10.55
C GLN A 62 9.85 11.67 10.61
N GLN A 63 11.16 11.74 10.85
CA GLN A 63 12.02 10.55 10.94
C GLN A 63 11.57 9.61 12.06
N ALA A 64 11.32 10.14 13.26
CA ALA A 64 10.88 9.32 14.40
C ALA A 64 9.51 8.66 14.15
N ILE A 65 8.62 9.36 13.44
CA ILE A 65 7.31 8.81 13.04
C ILE A 65 7.48 7.66 12.03
N ALA A 66 8.34 7.84 11.02
CA ALA A 66 8.65 6.81 10.03
C ALA A 66 9.30 5.56 10.67
N ASP A 67 10.22 5.76 11.61
CA ASP A 67 10.90 4.68 12.33
C ASP A 67 9.92 3.91 13.22
N GLU A 68 9.03 4.62 13.92
CA GLU A 68 8.03 3.99 14.78
C GLU A 68 7.01 3.18 13.98
N GLN A 69 6.55 3.68 12.81
CA GLN A 69 5.70 2.91 11.91
C GLN A 69 6.40 1.61 11.49
N THR A 70 7.67 1.70 11.09
CA THR A 70 8.48 0.53 10.69
C THR A 70 8.65 -0.45 11.85
N ARG A 71 8.92 0.05 13.06
CA ARG A 71 9.09 -0.77 14.26
C ARG A 71 7.82 -1.53 14.63
N ARG A 72 6.66 -0.87 14.61
CA ARG A 72 5.35 -1.49 14.90
C ARG A 72 5.03 -2.63 13.94
N ILE A 73 5.27 -2.42 12.65
CA ILE A 73 5.12 -3.48 11.62
C ILE A 73 6.06 -4.64 11.93
N GLY A 74 7.33 -4.37 12.25
CA GLY A 74 8.32 -5.40 12.57
C GLY A 74 7.96 -6.23 13.81
N VAL A 75 7.47 -5.59 14.86
CA VAL A 75 7.02 -6.27 16.09
C VAL A 75 5.82 -7.17 15.80
N ALA A 76 4.81 -6.67 15.09
CA ALA A 76 3.63 -7.45 14.74
C ALA A 76 3.96 -8.65 13.84
N ALA A 77 4.93 -8.49 12.94
CA ALA A 77 5.38 -9.53 12.02
C ALA A 77 6.07 -10.71 12.74
N ALA A 78 6.59 -10.50 13.94
CA ALA A 78 7.21 -11.58 14.73
C ALA A 78 6.21 -12.67 15.17
N SER A 79 4.92 -12.33 15.27
CA SER A 79 3.88 -13.23 15.80
C SER A 79 2.88 -13.76 14.76
N GLY A 80 2.87 -13.24 13.54
CA GLY A 80 1.93 -13.69 12.51
C GLY A 80 2.03 -12.94 11.19
N VAL A 81 0.94 -12.93 10.44
CA VAL A 81 0.77 -12.08 9.26
C VAL A 81 0.44 -10.66 9.71
N VAL A 82 0.94 -9.67 8.99
CA VAL A 82 0.60 -8.26 9.24
C VAL A 82 -0.14 -7.68 8.05
N VAL A 83 -1.22 -6.97 8.34
CA VAL A 83 -1.80 -6.01 7.40
C VAL A 83 -1.42 -4.62 7.91
N ALA A 84 -0.65 -3.87 7.12
CA ALA A 84 -0.13 -2.55 7.51
C ALA A 84 -0.84 -1.45 6.72
N ASP A 85 -1.65 -0.65 7.41
CA ASP A 85 -2.22 0.62 6.92
C ASP A 85 -1.64 1.75 7.77
N THR A 86 -0.47 2.31 7.46
CA THR A 86 0.28 2.22 6.20
C THR A 86 1.74 1.87 6.48
N THR A 87 2.70 2.32 5.67
CA THR A 87 4.14 2.15 5.92
C THR A 87 4.85 3.49 6.02
N ALA A 88 6.12 3.47 6.44
CA ALA A 88 6.98 4.65 6.49
C ALA A 88 7.11 5.39 5.15
N LEU A 89 6.78 4.74 4.02
CA LEU A 89 6.80 5.36 2.71
C LEU A 89 5.77 6.50 2.59
N MET A 90 4.60 6.37 3.23
CA MET A 90 3.63 7.48 3.24
C MET A 90 4.16 8.69 4.01
N THR A 91 4.84 8.47 5.15
CA THR A 91 5.49 9.55 5.90
C THR A 91 6.57 10.25 5.06
N ALA A 92 7.37 9.50 4.29
CA ALA A 92 8.36 10.07 3.38
C ALA A 92 7.71 10.94 2.29
N VAL A 93 6.62 10.45 1.68
CA VAL A 93 5.86 11.20 0.66
C VAL A 93 5.30 12.50 1.24
N TYR A 94 4.68 12.46 2.42
CA TYR A 94 4.17 13.67 3.07
C TYR A 94 5.29 14.65 3.46
N SER A 95 6.47 14.15 3.86
CA SER A 95 7.62 15.00 4.16
C SER A 95 8.11 15.75 2.91
N GLU A 96 8.14 15.09 1.75
CA GLU A 96 8.47 15.74 0.49
C GLU A 96 7.42 16.81 0.13
N GLN A 97 6.14 16.48 0.22
CA GLN A 97 5.06 17.40 -0.16
C GLN A 97 5.03 18.66 0.71
N LEU A 98 5.21 18.51 2.02
CA LEU A 98 5.09 19.62 2.96
C LEU A 98 6.38 20.40 3.13
N PHE A 99 7.54 19.75 2.98
CA PHE A 99 8.84 20.30 3.39
C PHE A 99 9.95 20.16 2.35
N ALA A 100 9.65 19.62 1.16
CA ALA A 100 10.65 19.26 0.15
C ALA A 100 11.77 18.35 0.70
N ASP A 101 11.47 17.59 1.75
CA ASP A 101 12.41 16.69 2.40
C ASP A 101 12.30 15.28 1.81
N THR A 102 13.37 14.87 1.12
CA THR A 102 13.49 13.54 0.50
C THR A 102 14.36 12.58 1.30
N SER A 103 14.89 13.00 2.45
CA SER A 103 15.85 12.21 3.23
C SER A 103 15.28 10.90 3.77
N LEU A 104 13.95 10.83 3.97
CA LEU A 104 13.28 9.67 4.54
C LEU A 104 13.11 8.51 3.55
N TYR A 105 13.22 8.76 2.24
CA TYR A 105 12.94 7.74 1.23
C TYR A 105 13.87 6.53 1.32
N GLU A 106 15.15 6.73 1.63
CA GLU A 106 16.12 5.62 1.68
C GLU A 106 15.69 4.56 2.71
N GLY A 107 15.42 5.01 3.95
CA GLY A 107 14.98 4.13 5.04
C GLY A 107 13.58 3.54 4.78
N ALA A 108 12.65 4.37 4.31
CA ALA A 108 11.29 3.93 4.02
C ALA A 108 11.24 2.86 2.91
N LEU A 109 11.99 3.06 1.82
CA LEU A 109 12.08 2.10 0.72
C LEU A 109 12.84 0.85 1.15
N ALA A 110 13.91 0.97 1.95
CA ALA A 110 14.60 -0.19 2.51
C ALA A 110 13.65 -1.05 3.37
N ALA A 111 12.80 -0.43 4.18
CA ALA A 111 11.76 -1.12 4.92
C ALA A 111 10.73 -1.77 3.98
N GLN A 112 10.24 -1.03 2.98
CA GLN A 112 9.25 -1.49 2.01
C GLN A 112 9.71 -2.74 1.25
N ARG A 113 11.01 -2.85 0.90
CA ARG A 113 11.57 -4.02 0.20
C ARG A 113 11.38 -5.35 0.96
N ARG A 114 11.16 -5.29 2.27
CA ARG A 114 10.98 -6.47 3.13
C ARG A 114 9.54 -6.96 3.17
N TYR A 115 8.59 -6.19 2.66
CA TYR A 115 7.17 -6.56 2.68
C TYR A 115 6.85 -7.44 1.48
N ALA A 116 6.12 -8.52 1.72
CA ALA A 116 5.83 -9.53 0.70
C ALA A 116 4.85 -9.01 -0.36
N ILE A 117 3.88 -8.19 0.06
CA ILE A 117 2.82 -7.69 -0.81
C ILE A 117 2.67 -6.19 -0.59
N THR A 118 2.70 -5.42 -1.68
CA THR A 118 2.38 -3.99 -1.68
C THR A 118 1.11 -3.77 -2.50
N LEU A 119 0.08 -3.22 -1.88
CA LEU A 119 -1.18 -2.83 -2.52
C LEU A 119 -1.27 -1.30 -2.53
N LEU A 120 -1.51 -0.72 -3.70
CA LEU A 120 -1.77 0.71 -3.88
C LEU A 120 -3.26 0.91 -4.16
N THR A 121 -3.98 1.64 -3.31
CA THR A 121 -5.40 1.93 -3.56
C THR A 121 -5.55 2.96 -4.68
N ALA A 122 -6.39 2.68 -5.67
CA ALA A 122 -6.69 3.60 -6.76
C ALA A 122 -7.52 4.82 -6.33
N LEU A 123 -7.51 5.86 -7.18
CA LEU A 123 -8.24 7.12 -7.05
C LEU A 123 -9.61 7.08 -7.77
N ASP A 124 -10.35 6.00 -7.54
CA ASP A 124 -11.62 5.66 -8.22
C ASP A 124 -12.83 5.70 -7.27
N LEU A 125 -12.63 6.05 -6.01
CA LEU A 125 -13.73 6.36 -5.10
C LEU A 125 -14.15 7.82 -5.28
N PRO A 126 -15.46 8.13 -5.27
CA PRO A 126 -15.93 9.50 -5.28
C PRO A 126 -15.41 10.23 -4.05
N TRP A 127 -14.81 11.41 -4.26
CA TRP A 127 -14.36 12.25 -3.16
C TRP A 127 -15.57 12.68 -2.32
N VAL A 128 -15.48 12.46 -1.00
CA VAL A 128 -16.48 12.95 -0.03
C VAL A 128 -15.85 14.11 0.70
N ALA A 129 -16.54 15.25 0.73
CA ALA A 129 -16.08 16.44 1.44
C ALA A 129 -15.90 16.14 2.93
N ASP A 130 -14.69 16.36 3.43
CA ASP A 130 -14.32 16.27 4.84
C ASP A 130 -13.80 17.66 5.27
N GLU A 131 -14.36 18.21 6.35
CA GLU A 131 -14.15 19.59 6.81
C GLU A 131 -12.70 19.89 7.23
N MET A 132 -11.85 18.85 7.34
CA MET A 132 -10.47 18.94 7.81
C MET A 132 -9.41 18.67 6.73
N ARG A 133 -9.77 18.55 5.44
CA ARG A 133 -8.86 18.06 4.39
C ARG A 133 -8.87 18.85 3.08
N ASP A 134 -7.68 18.97 2.48
CA ASP A 134 -7.39 19.74 1.25
C ASP A 134 -7.92 19.08 -0.05
N GLY A 135 -9.24 18.97 -0.21
CA GLY A 135 -9.90 18.77 -1.52
C GLY A 135 -9.51 17.52 -2.34
N PRO A 136 -10.08 17.35 -3.55
CA PRO A 136 -9.70 16.28 -4.50
C PRO A 136 -8.29 16.44 -5.08
N HIS A 137 -7.77 17.67 -5.09
CA HIS A 137 -6.50 18.02 -5.74
C HIS A 137 -5.25 17.49 -5.02
N ALA A 138 -5.34 17.15 -3.73
CA ALA A 138 -4.19 16.63 -2.97
C ALA A 138 -3.94 15.12 -3.20
N GLN A 139 -4.92 14.38 -3.72
CA GLN A 139 -4.80 12.93 -3.91
C GLN A 139 -3.88 12.56 -5.08
N GLN A 140 -4.00 13.25 -6.21
CA GLN A 140 -3.22 12.95 -7.43
C GLN A 140 -1.70 13.17 -7.23
N PRO A 141 -1.23 14.29 -6.63
CA PRO A 141 0.20 14.46 -6.36
C PRO A 141 0.75 13.39 -5.41
N THR A 142 -0.02 13.02 -4.39
CA THR A 142 0.38 11.98 -3.43
C THR A 142 0.52 10.62 -4.12
N ASP A 143 -0.47 10.23 -4.92
CA ASP A 143 -0.43 8.97 -5.68
C ASP A 143 0.75 8.95 -6.67
N ALA A 144 1.00 10.06 -7.37
CA ALA A 144 2.11 10.20 -8.29
C ALA A 144 3.48 10.01 -7.59
N LEU A 145 3.67 10.61 -6.41
CA LEU A 145 4.89 10.46 -5.61
C LEU A 145 5.08 9.02 -5.11
N VAL A 146 4.01 8.38 -4.61
CA VAL A 146 4.07 6.98 -4.19
C VAL A 146 4.47 6.07 -5.37
N ARG A 147 3.84 6.24 -6.53
CA ARG A 147 4.17 5.47 -7.74
C ARG A 147 5.60 5.74 -8.19
N ALA A 148 6.03 6.99 -8.24
CA ALA A 148 7.39 7.36 -8.59
C ALA A 148 8.43 6.71 -7.65
N ALA A 149 8.17 6.73 -6.34
CA ALA A 149 9.06 6.11 -5.36
C ALA A 149 9.13 4.59 -5.53
N LEU A 150 8.00 3.90 -5.71
CA LEU A 150 7.95 2.45 -5.91
C LEU A 150 8.63 2.03 -7.23
N VAL A 151 8.32 2.72 -8.33
CA VAL A 151 8.90 2.46 -9.66
C VAL A 151 10.39 2.75 -9.66
N GLY A 152 10.82 3.90 -9.12
CA GLY A 152 12.22 4.28 -9.01
C GLY A 152 13.03 3.28 -8.17
N ALA A 153 12.42 2.73 -7.12
CA ALA A 153 13.01 1.70 -6.27
C ALA A 153 12.91 0.27 -6.83
N LYS A 154 12.25 0.09 -8.00
CA LYS A 154 11.95 -1.20 -8.63
C LYS A 154 11.19 -2.17 -7.71
N LEU A 155 10.24 -1.64 -6.95
CA LEU A 155 9.38 -2.41 -6.07
C LEU A 155 8.06 -2.74 -6.76
N SER A 156 7.72 -4.03 -6.76
CA SER A 156 6.45 -4.50 -7.30
C SER A 156 5.29 -4.09 -6.38
N PHE A 157 4.21 -3.60 -6.99
CA PHE A 157 2.95 -3.31 -6.30
C PHE A 157 1.77 -3.67 -7.20
N ALA A 158 0.60 -3.88 -6.60
CA ALA A 158 -0.65 -4.08 -7.31
C ALA A 158 -1.60 -2.91 -7.01
N VAL A 159 -2.13 -2.28 -8.05
CA VAL A 159 -3.16 -1.25 -7.91
C VAL A 159 -4.51 -1.93 -7.66
N VAL A 160 -5.24 -1.47 -6.63
CA VAL A 160 -6.53 -2.02 -6.23
C VAL A 160 -7.64 -1.02 -6.52
N HIS A 161 -8.52 -1.40 -7.45
CA HIS A 161 -9.71 -0.66 -7.86
C HIS A 161 -11.00 -1.25 -7.27
N GLY A 162 -12.11 -0.54 -7.47
CA GLY A 162 -13.47 -0.91 -7.11
C GLY A 162 -13.94 -0.26 -5.80
N SER A 163 -15.15 -0.56 -5.38
CA SER A 163 -15.71 -0.07 -4.11
C SER A 163 -16.26 -1.22 -3.26
N GLY A 164 -16.36 -1.02 -1.94
CA GLY A 164 -16.93 -2.00 -1.00
C GLY A 164 -16.38 -3.43 -1.18
N GLY A 165 -17.27 -4.39 -1.39
CA GLY A 165 -16.92 -5.81 -1.56
C GLY A 165 -16.11 -6.12 -2.82
N GLU A 166 -16.27 -5.34 -3.90
CA GLU A 166 -15.50 -5.50 -5.14
C GLU A 166 -14.03 -5.15 -4.90
N ARG A 167 -13.75 -4.05 -4.20
CA ARG A 167 -12.38 -3.66 -3.83
C ARG A 167 -11.69 -4.76 -3.03
N LEU A 168 -12.38 -5.34 -2.06
CA LEU A 168 -11.87 -6.47 -1.29
C LEU A 168 -11.61 -7.70 -2.17
N ALA A 169 -12.49 -8.00 -3.13
CA ALA A 169 -12.29 -9.11 -4.06
C ALA A 169 -11.05 -8.89 -4.95
N ASN A 170 -10.86 -7.68 -5.47
CA ASN A 170 -9.69 -7.30 -6.27
C ASN A 170 -8.40 -7.40 -5.47
N ALA A 171 -8.36 -6.85 -4.25
CA ALA A 171 -7.22 -6.98 -3.35
C ALA A 171 -6.92 -8.45 -3.03
N TRP A 172 -7.96 -9.25 -2.78
CA TRP A 172 -7.80 -10.67 -2.49
C TRP A 172 -7.23 -11.46 -3.69
N ASN A 173 -7.64 -11.12 -4.91
CA ASN A 173 -7.10 -11.72 -6.12
C ASN A 173 -5.62 -11.38 -6.30
N ALA A 174 -5.24 -10.11 -6.07
CA ALA A 174 -3.84 -9.68 -6.11
C ALA A 174 -2.98 -10.43 -5.06
N ILE A 175 -3.46 -10.50 -3.82
CA ILE A 175 -2.79 -11.24 -2.73
C ILE A 175 -2.57 -12.71 -3.11
N ASN A 176 -3.60 -13.39 -3.63
CA ASN A 176 -3.48 -14.79 -4.06
C ASN A 176 -2.49 -14.97 -5.20
N SER A 177 -2.49 -14.05 -6.18
CA SER A 177 -1.57 -14.09 -7.32
C SER A 177 -0.12 -13.96 -6.85
N ILE A 178 0.15 -12.98 -5.98
CA ILE A 178 1.50 -12.71 -5.46
C ILE A 178 1.97 -13.85 -4.57
N ALA A 179 1.19 -14.24 -3.55
CA ALA A 179 1.53 -15.36 -2.65
C ALA A 179 1.72 -16.68 -3.41
N GLY A 180 0.89 -16.95 -4.42
CA GLY A 180 1.01 -18.13 -5.28
C GLY A 180 2.24 -18.10 -6.19
N SER A 181 2.70 -16.92 -6.61
CA SER A 181 3.92 -16.77 -7.41
C SER A 181 5.18 -16.95 -6.58
N GLU A 182 5.23 -16.41 -5.36
CA GLU A 182 6.35 -16.61 -4.42
C GLU A 182 6.53 -18.08 -4.03
N GLY A 183 5.42 -18.80 -3.79
CA GLY A 183 5.46 -20.24 -3.54
C GLY A 183 6.06 -21.04 -4.71
N ARG A 184 5.78 -20.63 -5.95
CA ARG A 184 6.35 -21.26 -7.17
C ARG A 184 7.82 -20.91 -7.36
N THR A 185 8.23 -19.68 -7.08
CA THR A 185 9.64 -19.24 -7.16
C THR A 185 10.51 -19.96 -6.12
N ARG A 186 10.00 -20.13 -4.88
CA ARG A 186 10.68 -20.91 -3.84
C ARG A 186 10.76 -22.41 -4.17
N ALA A 187 9.72 -22.99 -4.79
CA ALA A 187 9.74 -24.39 -5.23
C ALA A 187 10.70 -24.64 -6.41
N ARG A 188 10.82 -23.69 -7.36
CA ARG A 188 11.78 -23.75 -8.47
C ARG A 188 13.23 -23.47 -8.04
N GLY A 189 13.45 -22.83 -6.89
CA GLY A 189 14.79 -22.56 -6.32
C GLY A 189 15.61 -23.80 -5.92
N ARG A 190 15.08 -25.03 -6.10
CA ARG A 190 15.85 -26.28 -5.99
C ARG A 190 16.50 -26.74 -7.29
N LEU A 191 16.24 -26.07 -8.41
CA LEU A 191 16.86 -26.32 -9.71
C LEU A 191 17.30 -24.98 -10.30
N GLU A 192 18.61 -24.72 -10.16
CA GLU A 192 19.46 -23.72 -10.83
C GLU A 192 18.90 -22.31 -11.15
N ALA A 193 19.65 -21.33 -10.65
CA ALA A 193 19.35 -19.91 -10.71
C ALA A 193 19.36 -19.31 -12.13
N LYS A 194 18.31 -18.54 -12.43
CA LYS A 194 18.37 -17.18 -13.02
C LYS A 194 17.05 -16.47 -12.68
N PRO A 195 17.05 -15.29 -12.04
CA PRO A 195 15.82 -14.54 -11.87
C PRO A 195 15.42 -13.96 -13.23
N ALA A 196 14.37 -14.52 -13.83
CA ALA A 196 13.67 -13.84 -14.89
C ALA A 196 12.98 -12.62 -14.26
N SER A 197 13.43 -11.43 -14.64
CA SER A 197 12.72 -10.18 -14.40
C SER A 197 11.36 -10.25 -15.09
N TRP A 198 10.32 -10.59 -14.34
CA TRP A 198 8.95 -10.47 -14.83
C TRP A 198 8.50 -9.03 -14.62
N SER A 199 8.76 -8.20 -15.63
CA SER A 199 8.10 -6.92 -15.82
C SER A 199 6.63 -7.19 -16.17
N TRP A 200 5.70 -6.72 -15.34
CA TRP A 200 4.32 -6.54 -15.79
C TRP A 200 4.34 -5.51 -16.93
N PRO A 201 3.88 -5.87 -18.14
CA PRO A 201 3.94 -4.98 -19.27
C PRO A 201 2.74 -4.04 -19.18
N CYS A 202 2.88 -2.94 -18.46
CA CYS A 202 2.13 -1.76 -18.83
C CYS A 202 2.81 -0.48 -18.38
N GLU A 203 3.78 -0.01 -19.16
CA GLU A 203 4.25 1.39 -19.10
C GLU A 203 3.13 2.41 -19.38
N LYS A 204 1.89 1.98 -19.72
CA LYS A 204 0.73 2.84 -19.99
C LYS A 204 -0.51 2.61 -19.12
N CYS A 205 -0.50 1.68 -18.17
CA CYS A 205 -1.64 1.41 -17.27
C CYS A 205 -1.28 1.75 -15.81
N SER A 206 -0.26 2.58 -15.62
CA SER A 206 0.10 3.13 -14.31
C SER A 206 -0.01 4.64 -14.25
N ASP A 207 -0.57 5.26 -15.31
CA ASP A 207 -0.91 6.67 -15.38
C ASP A 207 -2.36 6.87 -14.87
N PRO A 208 -2.57 7.57 -13.74
CA PRO A 208 -3.89 7.79 -13.16
C PRO A 208 -4.88 8.47 -14.11
N GLU A 209 -4.43 9.36 -15.00
CA GLU A 209 -5.32 10.02 -15.98
C GLU A 209 -5.75 9.04 -17.07
N CYS A 210 -4.84 8.18 -17.52
CA CYS A 210 -5.13 7.15 -18.51
C CYS A 210 -6.04 6.04 -17.92
N GLU A 211 -5.81 5.64 -16.66
CA GLU A 211 -6.67 4.74 -15.89
C GLU A 211 -8.09 5.34 -15.74
N HIS A 212 -8.20 6.58 -15.26
CA HIS A 212 -9.49 7.24 -15.04
C HIS A 212 -10.30 7.39 -16.34
N LYS A 213 -9.63 7.76 -17.44
CA LYS A 213 -10.26 7.88 -18.76
C LYS A 213 -10.72 6.53 -19.32
N LEU A 214 -9.87 5.49 -19.24
CA LEU A 214 -10.22 4.14 -19.69
C LEU A 214 -11.43 3.58 -18.93
N PHE A 215 -11.46 3.75 -17.61
CA PHE A 215 -12.57 3.26 -16.79
C PHE A 215 -13.86 4.08 -17.00
N SER A 216 -13.76 5.40 -17.16
CA SER A 216 -14.92 6.25 -17.50
C SER A 216 -15.50 5.90 -18.87
N ASP A 217 -14.65 5.63 -19.86
CA ASP A 217 -15.06 5.20 -21.21
C ASP A 217 -15.69 3.79 -21.21
N LEU A 218 -15.26 2.89 -20.32
CA LEU A 218 -15.84 1.54 -20.18
C LEU A 218 -17.20 1.56 -19.45
N ILE A 219 -17.39 2.44 -18.48
CA ILE A 219 -18.66 2.61 -17.76
C ILE A 219 -19.71 3.24 -18.68
N SER A 220 -19.35 4.27 -19.46
CA SER A 220 -20.26 4.95 -20.39
C SER A 220 -20.73 4.08 -21.58
N ARG A 221 -19.99 3.03 -21.92
CA ARG A 221 -20.36 2.07 -23.00
C ARG A 221 -21.29 0.94 -22.53
N ARG A 222 -21.61 0.90 -21.24
CA ARG A 222 -22.49 -0.11 -20.63
C ARG A 222 -23.93 0.39 -20.42
N GLU A 223 -24.20 1.64 -20.77
CA GLU A 223 -25.54 2.24 -20.91
C GLU A 223 -26.02 2.18 -22.36
#